data_AF-A0A945SFL2-F1
#
_entry.id   AF-A0A945SFL2-F1
#
_cell.length_a   1.000
_cell.length_b   1.000
_cell.length_c   1.000
_cell.angle_alpha   90.00
_cell.angle_beta   90.00
_cell.angle_gamma   90.00
#
_symmetry.space_group_name_H-M   'P 1'
#
loop_
_entity.id
_entity.type
_entity.pdbx_description
1 polymer ?
#
loop_
_entity_poly.entity_id
_entity_poly.type
_entity_poly.pdbx_seq_one_letter_code
_entity_poly.pdbx_strand_id
1 'polypeptide(L)'
;MDLKNYIRSIPDYPKKGILFRDITTLIKDETAFSETINQIVERSKKVSFDKIAAIESRGFVFASAVSYILKKPFIMLRKKNKLPADVHSIDFELEYGTATIEVHKDSIEKDDNVLVIDDLIATGGTAEAAAKLVEISGGKVACFIFVINLFDLNGSDNLLKKGYKVENLIEFPGH
;
A
#
# COMPACT_ATOMS: atom_id res chain seq x y z
N MET A 1 -17.83 -12.87 -0.11
CA MET A 1 -17.68 -12.76 -1.57
C MET A 1 -16.24 -13.10 -1.95
N ASP A 2 -16.00 -13.77 -3.07
CA ASP A 2 -14.64 -13.99 -3.55
C ASP A 2 -14.20 -12.81 -4.45
N LEU A 3 -13.37 -11.93 -3.90
CA LEU A 3 -12.87 -10.74 -4.59
C LEU A 3 -11.92 -11.08 -5.77
N LYS A 4 -11.34 -12.29 -5.81
CA LYS A 4 -10.48 -12.72 -6.93
C LYS A 4 -11.19 -12.65 -8.27
N ASN A 5 -12.49 -12.96 -8.28
CA ASN A 5 -13.32 -12.97 -9.50
C ASN A 5 -13.53 -11.58 -10.11
N TYR A 6 -13.20 -10.52 -9.38
CA TYR A 6 -13.34 -9.13 -9.83
C TYR A 6 -12.02 -8.51 -10.29
N ILE A 7 -10.91 -9.26 -10.24
CA ILE A 7 -9.61 -8.83 -10.73
C ILE A 7 -9.37 -9.39 -12.13
N ARG A 8 -9.24 -8.49 -13.11
CA ARG A 8 -8.87 -8.87 -14.47
C ARG A 8 -7.37 -9.17 -14.52
N SER A 9 -7.02 -10.24 -15.24
CA SER A 9 -5.63 -10.59 -15.52
C SER A 9 -5.31 -10.27 -16.98
N ILE A 10 -4.29 -9.46 -17.21
CA ILE A 10 -3.88 -9.04 -18.55
C ILE A 10 -2.52 -9.69 -18.86
N PRO A 11 -2.45 -10.65 -19.80
CA PRO A 11 -1.20 -11.28 -20.17
C PRO A 11 -0.29 -10.30 -20.94
N ASP A 12 1.02 -10.51 -20.81
CA ASP A 12 2.08 -9.79 -21.53
C ASP A 12 2.09 -8.26 -21.33
N TYR A 13 1.63 -7.80 -20.16
CA TYR A 13 1.68 -6.39 -19.77
C TYR A 13 2.40 -6.23 -18.42
N PRO A 14 3.29 -5.23 -18.24
CA PRO A 14 3.71 -4.24 -19.24
C PRO A 14 4.74 -4.80 -20.25
N LYS A 15 5.19 -6.03 -20.07
CA LYS A 15 6.14 -6.74 -20.94
C LYS A 15 5.71 -8.20 -21.08
N LYS A 16 6.21 -8.85 -22.13
CA LYS A 16 5.98 -10.28 -22.38
C LYS A 16 6.39 -11.14 -21.18
N GLY A 17 5.53 -12.09 -20.80
CA GLY A 17 5.72 -13.00 -19.68
C GLY A 17 5.08 -12.55 -18.36
N ILE A 18 4.70 -11.27 -18.23
CA ILE A 18 4.05 -10.76 -17.01
C ILE A 18 2.54 -10.93 -17.12
N LEU A 19 1.91 -11.40 -16.04
CA LEU A 19 0.45 -11.45 -15.91
C LEU A 19 -0.04 -10.33 -14.98
N PHE A 20 -0.37 -9.18 -15.56
CA PHE A 20 -0.76 -8.00 -14.80
C PHE A 20 -2.11 -8.18 -14.12
N ARG A 21 -2.16 -7.86 -12.82
CA ARG A 21 -3.40 -7.86 -12.02
C ARG A 21 -4.02 -6.47 -12.04
N ASP A 22 -5.05 -6.33 -12.85
CA ASP A 22 -5.75 -5.07 -13.04
C ASP A 22 -6.87 -4.91 -12.00
N ILE A 23 -6.59 -4.08 -10.98
CA ILE A 23 -7.54 -3.74 -9.91
C ILE A 23 -8.71 -2.88 -10.38
N THR A 24 -8.68 -2.30 -11.58
CA THR A 24 -9.69 -1.32 -12.01
C THR A 24 -11.06 -1.97 -12.23
N THR A 25 -11.12 -3.26 -12.56
CA THR A 25 -12.38 -4.00 -12.67
C THR A 25 -13.04 -4.23 -11.31
N LEU A 26 -12.24 -4.41 -10.24
CA LEU A 26 -12.74 -4.50 -8.88
C LEU A 26 -13.26 -3.15 -8.40
N ILE A 27 -12.53 -2.06 -8.68
CA ILE A 27 -12.95 -0.70 -8.30
C ILE A 27 -14.23 -0.28 -9.04
N LYS A 28 -14.39 -0.70 -10.31
CA LYS A 28 -15.56 -0.39 -11.14
C LYS A 28 -16.83 -1.08 -10.64
N ASP A 29 -16.70 -2.23 -9.98
CA ASP A 29 -17.85 -2.96 -9.42
C ASP A 29 -18.17 -2.44 -8.01
N GLU A 30 -19.35 -1.86 -7.85
CA GLU A 30 -19.76 -1.21 -6.60
C GLU A 30 -19.80 -2.18 -5.40
N THR A 31 -20.17 -3.44 -5.63
CA THR A 31 -20.26 -4.45 -4.57
C THR A 31 -18.86 -4.93 -4.19
N ALA A 32 -18.02 -5.24 -5.17
CA ALA A 32 -16.64 -5.66 -4.94
C ALA A 32 -15.79 -4.58 -4.29
N PHE A 33 -15.91 -3.34 -4.74
CA PHE A 33 -15.19 -2.22 -4.13
C PHE A 33 -15.63 -2.01 -2.67
N SER A 34 -16.95 -1.95 -2.41
CA SER A 34 -17.49 -1.79 -1.05
C SER A 34 -17.01 -2.90 -0.11
N GLU A 35 -17.07 -4.16 -0.54
CA GLU A 35 -16.58 -5.30 0.24
C GLU A 35 -15.07 -5.22 0.49
N THR A 36 -14.30 -4.79 -0.50
CA THR A 36 -12.84 -4.62 -0.35
C THR A 36 -12.54 -3.62 0.75
N ILE A 37 -13.22 -2.47 0.75
CA ILE A 37 -13.08 -1.47 1.81
C ILE A 37 -13.52 -2.03 3.17
N ASN A 38 -14.64 -2.75 3.24
CA ASN A 38 -15.10 -3.39 4.48
C ASN A 38 -14.05 -4.36 5.04
N GLN A 39 -13.44 -5.19 4.20
CA GLN A 39 -12.39 -6.13 4.63
C GLN A 39 -11.13 -5.40 5.11
N ILE A 40 -10.72 -4.30 4.45
CA ILE A 40 -9.59 -3.49 4.95
C ILE A 40 -9.93 -2.88 6.31
N VAL A 41 -11.13 -2.34 6.49
CA VAL A 41 -11.61 -1.78 7.77
C VAL A 41 -11.59 -2.84 8.88
N GLU A 42 -12.14 -4.03 8.63
CA GLU A 42 -12.14 -5.12 9.63
C GLU A 42 -10.73 -5.56 10.03
N ARG A 43 -9.79 -5.63 9.07
CA ARG A 43 -8.38 -5.95 9.36
C ARG A 43 -7.69 -4.82 10.12
N SER A 44 -7.99 -3.57 9.77
CA SER A 44 -7.44 -2.38 10.44
C SER A 44 -7.83 -2.34 11.93
N LYS A 45 -9.02 -2.82 12.30
CA LYS A 45 -9.48 -2.88 13.71
C LYS A 45 -8.65 -3.81 14.60
N LYS A 46 -7.86 -4.74 14.02
CA LYS A 46 -6.99 -5.65 14.78
C LYS A 46 -5.71 -4.98 15.28
N VAL A 47 -5.43 -3.76 14.82
CA VAL A 47 -4.22 -3.02 15.16
C VAL A 47 -4.56 -1.62 15.67
N SER A 48 -3.80 -1.13 16.64
CA SER A 48 -3.91 0.26 17.10
C SER A 48 -3.09 1.15 16.17
N PHE A 49 -3.70 2.22 15.64
CA PHE A 49 -3.03 3.19 14.79
C PHE A 49 -3.68 4.58 14.90
N ASP A 50 -2.88 5.59 14.61
CA ASP A 50 -3.20 7.01 14.75
C ASP A 50 -3.52 7.64 13.40
N LYS A 51 -2.75 7.26 12.36
CA LYS A 51 -2.84 7.81 11.00
C LYS A 51 -2.80 6.71 9.95
N ILE A 52 -3.34 7.00 8.77
CA ILE A 52 -3.31 6.11 7.60
C ILE A 52 -2.41 6.75 6.55
N ALA A 53 -1.43 6.02 6.06
CA ALA A 53 -0.62 6.40 4.91
C ALA A 53 -0.90 5.48 3.73
N ALA A 54 -0.73 6.00 2.52
CA ALA A 54 -0.77 5.18 1.32
C ALA A 54 0.27 5.64 0.30
N ILE A 55 0.63 4.71 -0.56
CA ILE A 55 1.59 4.93 -1.64
C ILE A 55 0.81 5.33 -2.89
N GLU A 56 1.30 6.35 -3.60
CA GLU A 56 0.61 6.80 -4.80
C GLU A 56 0.65 5.77 -5.94
N SER A 57 -0.31 5.76 -6.86
CA SER A 57 -1.59 6.48 -6.81
C SER A 57 -2.74 5.54 -6.47
N ARG A 58 -2.58 4.24 -6.71
CA ARG A 58 -3.66 3.25 -6.59
C ARG A 58 -3.98 2.94 -5.13
N GLY A 59 -2.98 2.92 -4.25
CA GLY A 59 -3.19 2.83 -2.80
C GLY A 59 -4.13 3.93 -2.26
N PHE A 60 -4.11 5.12 -2.86
CA PHE A 60 -4.99 6.23 -2.43
C PHE A 60 -6.47 5.89 -2.56
N VAL A 61 -6.86 5.15 -3.60
CA VAL A 61 -8.27 4.82 -3.85
C VAL A 61 -8.88 4.04 -2.68
N PHE A 62 -8.11 3.11 -2.12
CA PHE A 62 -8.55 2.29 -1.00
C PHE A 62 -8.38 3.02 0.32
N ALA A 63 -7.20 3.61 0.54
CA ALA A 63 -6.84 4.22 1.81
C ALA A 63 -7.69 5.45 2.14
N SER A 64 -8.07 6.25 1.14
CA SER A 64 -8.91 7.44 1.37
C SER A 64 -10.31 7.04 1.85
N ALA A 65 -10.89 5.96 1.30
CA ALA A 65 -12.18 5.45 1.73
C ALA A 65 -12.12 4.88 3.16
N VAL A 66 -11.05 4.15 3.48
CA VAL A 66 -10.83 3.61 4.84
C VAL A 66 -10.63 4.74 5.85
N SER A 67 -9.83 5.76 5.51
CA SER A 67 -9.63 6.96 6.33
C SER A 67 -10.94 7.68 6.62
N TYR A 68 -11.78 7.86 5.59
CA TYR A 68 -13.09 8.48 5.74
C TYR A 68 -13.99 7.71 6.71
N ILE A 69 -14.06 6.38 6.57
CA ILE A 69 -14.89 5.52 7.42
C ILE A 69 -14.39 5.52 8.87
N LEU A 70 -13.07 5.39 9.07
CA LEU A 70 -12.46 5.30 10.39
C LEU A 70 -12.21 6.65 11.06
N LYS A 71 -12.44 7.75 10.34
CA LYS A 71 -12.20 9.14 10.79
C LYS A 71 -10.76 9.34 11.28
N LYS A 72 -9.80 8.81 10.51
CA LYS A 72 -8.36 8.89 10.81
C LYS A 72 -7.65 9.79 9.79
N PRO A 73 -6.65 10.59 10.20
CA PRO A 73 -5.87 11.39 9.25
C PRO A 73 -5.29 10.54 8.11
N PHE A 74 -5.31 11.08 6.90
CA PHE A 74 -4.76 10.44 5.71
C PHE A 74 -3.49 11.16 5.25
N ILE A 75 -2.43 10.39 5.02
CA ILE A 75 -1.11 10.85 4.62
C ILE A 75 -0.80 10.29 3.23
N MET A 76 -0.38 11.19 2.33
CA MET A 76 0.00 10.82 0.98
C MET A 76 1.51 10.62 0.88
N LEU A 77 1.95 9.41 0.53
CA LEU A 77 3.33 9.13 0.12
C LEU A 77 3.38 9.21 -1.41
N ARG A 78 4.19 10.12 -1.96
CA ARG A 78 4.18 10.45 -3.40
C ARG A 78 5.55 10.34 -4.03
N LYS A 79 5.63 10.19 -5.34
CA LYS A 79 6.90 10.35 -6.05
C LYS A 79 7.43 11.77 -5.91
N LYS A 80 8.72 11.89 -6.15
CA LYS A 80 9.47 13.15 -6.14
C LYS A 80 8.72 14.31 -6.79
N ASN A 81 8.76 15.48 -6.14
CA ASN A 81 8.24 16.76 -6.62
C ASN A 81 6.72 16.83 -6.77
N LYS A 82 5.96 15.93 -6.15
CA LYS A 82 4.47 15.99 -6.13
C LYS A 82 3.90 16.66 -4.89
N LEU A 83 4.71 16.82 -3.85
CA LEU A 83 4.34 17.41 -2.56
C LEU A 83 4.93 18.84 -2.47
N PRO A 84 4.11 19.88 -2.20
CA PRO A 84 4.56 21.27 -2.34
C PRO A 84 5.31 21.87 -1.14
N ALA A 85 5.12 21.33 0.06
CA ALA A 85 5.80 21.77 1.29
C ALA A 85 7.09 20.95 1.52
N ASP A 86 7.79 21.22 2.63
CA ASP A 86 9.00 20.48 3.00
C ASP A 86 8.73 18.97 3.12
N VAL A 87 9.65 18.17 2.57
CA VAL A 87 9.50 16.72 2.51
C VAL A 87 10.67 15.98 3.16
N HIS A 88 10.36 14.78 3.67
CA HIS A 88 11.32 13.70 3.77
C HIS A 88 11.29 12.88 2.47
N SER A 89 12.45 12.41 2.01
CA SER A 89 12.59 11.66 0.77
C SER A 89 13.40 10.38 1.00
N ILE A 90 12.98 9.27 0.39
CA ILE A 90 13.70 8.00 0.40
C ILE A 90 13.85 7.50 -1.03
N ASP A 91 15.10 7.24 -1.41
CA ASP A 91 15.44 6.55 -2.64
C ASP A 91 15.37 5.04 -2.45
N PHE A 92 14.91 4.34 -3.47
CA PHE A 92 14.89 2.88 -3.52
C PHE A 92 15.14 2.37 -4.94
N GLU A 93 15.67 1.16 -5.02
CA GLU A 93 15.98 0.50 -6.28
C GLU A 93 14.73 -0.13 -6.89
N LEU A 94 14.61 0.03 -8.20
CA LEU A 94 13.71 -0.73 -9.06
C LEU A 94 14.54 -1.74 -9.84
N GLU A 95 13.86 -2.70 -10.50
CA GLU A 95 14.52 -3.63 -11.42
C GLU A 95 15.32 -2.89 -12.52
N TYR A 96 14.83 -1.71 -12.92
CA TYR A 96 15.53 -0.83 -13.86
C TYR A 96 15.53 0.62 -13.33
N GLY A 97 16.57 0.97 -12.58
CA GLY A 97 16.82 2.33 -12.10
C GLY A 97 16.45 2.56 -10.64
N THR A 98 16.36 3.83 -10.26
CA THR A 98 15.99 4.26 -8.91
C THR A 98 14.72 5.09 -8.95
N ALA A 99 13.94 5.02 -7.87
CA ALA A 99 12.81 5.90 -7.66
C ALA A 99 12.91 6.55 -6.28
N THR A 100 12.29 7.71 -6.13
CA THR A 100 12.21 8.45 -4.87
C THR A 100 10.74 8.58 -4.48
N ILE A 101 10.43 8.26 -3.23
CA ILE A 101 9.14 8.59 -2.61
C ILE A 101 9.34 9.61 -1.49
N GLU A 102 8.31 10.41 -1.26
CA GLU A 102 8.32 11.59 -0.39
C GLU A 102 7.06 11.65 0.47
N VAL A 103 7.20 12.25 1.66
CA VAL A 103 6.10 12.62 2.56
C VAL A 103 6.36 14.02 3.12
N HIS A 104 5.32 14.82 3.36
CA HIS A 104 5.50 16.11 4.03
C HIS A 104 6.01 15.90 5.47
N LYS A 105 6.96 16.72 5.91
CA LYS A 105 7.58 16.60 7.23
C LYS A 105 6.62 16.83 8.40
N ASP A 106 5.49 17.49 8.16
CA ASP A 106 4.46 17.78 9.15
C ASP A 106 3.33 16.73 9.17
N SER A 107 3.39 15.71 8.31
CA SER A 107 2.34 14.70 8.21
C SER A 107 2.40 13.63 9.29
N ILE A 108 3.61 13.30 9.76
CA ILE A 108 3.87 12.25 10.76
C ILE A 108 4.63 12.89 11.91
N GLU A 109 4.12 12.68 13.12
CA GLU A 109 4.71 13.17 14.36
C GLU A 109 5.42 12.03 15.09
N LYS A 110 6.23 12.40 16.07
CA LYS A 110 6.92 11.45 16.91
C LYS A 110 5.92 10.52 17.60
N ASP A 111 6.23 9.21 17.57
CA ASP A 111 5.46 8.13 18.19
C ASP A 111 4.09 7.83 17.55
N ASP A 112 3.73 8.47 16.43
CA ASP A 112 2.56 8.07 15.62
C ASP A 112 2.66 6.62 15.18
N ASN A 113 1.58 5.87 15.34
CA ASN A 113 1.43 4.54 14.76
C ASN A 113 0.71 4.66 13.42
N VAL A 114 1.39 4.33 12.32
CA VAL A 114 0.90 4.56 10.96
C VAL A 114 0.48 3.24 10.32
N LEU A 115 -0.78 3.15 9.92
CA LEU A 115 -1.28 2.06 9.08
C LEU A 115 -0.95 2.38 7.62
N VAL A 116 -0.23 1.50 6.92
CA VAL A 116 0.09 1.70 5.51
C VAL A 116 -0.80 0.81 4.65
N ILE A 117 -1.52 1.41 3.71
CA ILE A 117 -2.43 0.70 2.79
C ILE A 117 -1.97 0.89 1.35
N ASP A 118 -1.90 -0.19 0.58
CA ASP A 118 -1.63 -0.14 -0.85
C ASP A 118 -2.46 -1.16 -1.65
N ASP A 119 -2.56 -0.96 -2.96
CA ASP A 119 -3.37 -1.83 -3.82
C ASP A 119 -2.74 -3.21 -4.02
N LEU A 120 -1.41 -3.28 -4.15
CA LEU A 120 -0.72 -4.53 -4.44
C LEU A 120 0.70 -4.51 -3.89
N ILE A 121 1.11 -5.62 -3.29
CA ILE A 121 2.52 -5.91 -3.00
C ILE A 121 3.10 -6.93 -3.97
N ALA A 122 4.23 -6.54 -4.56
CA ALA A 122 5.06 -7.35 -5.46
C ALA A 122 6.36 -7.75 -4.75
N THR A 123 7.48 -7.11 -5.07
CA THR A 123 8.78 -7.35 -4.41
C THR A 123 8.89 -6.74 -3.01
N GLY A 124 8.01 -5.77 -2.68
CA GLY A 124 8.00 -5.07 -1.39
C GLY A 124 8.86 -3.80 -1.33
N GLY A 125 9.67 -3.49 -2.35
CA GLY A 125 10.61 -2.35 -2.32
C GLY A 125 9.95 -1.01 -1.98
N THR A 126 8.80 -0.70 -2.59
CA THR A 126 8.08 0.55 -2.30
C THR A 126 7.47 0.57 -0.89
N ALA A 127 7.01 -0.58 -0.39
CA ALA A 127 6.47 -0.70 0.97
C ALA A 127 7.58 -0.53 2.02
N GLU A 128 8.78 -1.05 1.76
CA GLU A 128 9.95 -0.82 2.61
C GLU A 128 10.40 0.65 2.60
N ALA A 129 10.40 1.28 1.43
CA ALA A 129 10.69 2.71 1.34
C ALA A 129 9.65 3.52 2.13
N ALA A 130 8.36 3.14 2.07
CA ALA A 130 7.30 3.76 2.86
C ALA A 130 7.52 3.57 4.37
N ALA A 131 7.97 2.37 4.80
CA ALA A 131 8.32 2.12 6.19
C ALA A 131 9.41 3.07 6.68
N LYS A 132 10.49 3.21 5.89
CA LYS A 132 11.60 4.13 6.20
C LYS A 132 11.14 5.58 6.27
N LEU A 133 10.27 6.03 5.36
CA LEU A 133 9.71 7.39 5.43
C LEU A 133 8.93 7.62 6.72
N VAL A 134 8.11 6.65 7.14
CA VAL A 134 7.39 6.72 8.42
C VAL A 134 8.38 6.81 9.59
N GLU A 135 9.40 5.96 9.60
CA GLU A 135 10.40 5.87 10.67
C GLU A 135 11.25 7.14 10.80
N ILE A 136 11.75 7.69 9.69
CA ILE A 136 12.55 8.94 9.73
C ILE A 136 11.71 10.17 10.09
N SER A 137 10.39 10.12 9.86
CA SER A 137 9.46 11.15 10.31
C SER A 137 9.13 11.01 11.80
N GLY A 138 9.67 10.00 12.49
CA GLY A 138 9.49 9.76 13.92
C GLY A 138 8.32 8.84 14.27
N GLY A 139 7.60 8.32 13.28
CA GLY A 139 6.50 7.37 13.46
C GLY A 139 6.96 5.91 13.48
N LYS A 140 6.01 5.00 13.65
CA LYS A 140 6.18 3.54 13.60
C LYS A 140 5.13 2.95 12.69
N VAL A 141 5.51 1.99 11.84
CA VAL A 141 4.51 1.27 11.04
C VAL A 141 3.72 0.32 11.93
N ALA A 142 2.42 0.56 12.05
CA ALA A 142 1.50 -0.27 12.83
C ALA A 142 1.21 -1.61 12.13
N CYS A 143 0.95 -1.54 10.82
CA CYS A 143 0.65 -2.67 9.96
C CYS A 143 0.69 -2.22 8.49
N PHE A 144 0.98 -3.15 7.59
CA PHE A 144 0.69 -3.03 6.17
C PHE A 144 -0.59 -3.78 5.82
N ILE A 145 -1.45 -3.17 5.01
CA ILE A 145 -2.60 -3.87 4.41
C ILE A 145 -2.52 -3.74 2.89
N PHE A 146 -2.50 -4.87 2.19
CA PHE A 146 -2.50 -4.94 0.73
C PHE A 146 -3.79 -5.58 0.22
N VAL A 147 -4.37 -5.01 -0.84
CA VAL A 147 -5.51 -5.67 -1.50
C VAL A 147 -5.06 -6.96 -2.19
N ILE A 148 -3.94 -6.91 -2.93
CA ILE A 148 -3.35 -8.08 -3.59
C ILE A 148 -1.94 -8.35 -3.07
N ASN A 149 -1.63 -9.60 -2.80
CA ASN A 149 -0.28 -10.12 -2.64
C ASN A 149 0.09 -11.03 -3.81
N LEU A 150 1.19 -10.72 -4.49
CA LEU A 150 1.84 -11.60 -5.47
C LEU A 150 2.83 -12.49 -4.73
N PHE A 151 2.35 -13.63 -4.23
CA PHE A 151 3.13 -14.45 -3.29
C PHE A 151 4.43 -15.01 -3.87
N ASP A 152 4.53 -15.20 -5.19
CA ASP A 152 5.76 -15.66 -5.84
C ASP A 152 6.91 -14.63 -5.77
N LEU A 153 6.59 -13.35 -5.50
CA LEU A 153 7.56 -12.26 -5.38
C LEU A 153 8.03 -11.98 -3.94
N ASN A 154 7.47 -12.71 -2.96
CA ASN A 154 7.89 -12.69 -1.55
C ASN A 154 7.85 -11.32 -0.85
N GLY A 155 7.16 -10.31 -1.40
CA GLY A 155 7.15 -8.97 -0.81
C GLY A 155 6.59 -8.93 0.61
N SER A 156 5.43 -9.56 0.85
CA SER A 156 4.87 -9.66 2.21
C SER A 156 5.80 -10.41 3.15
N ASP A 157 6.42 -11.50 2.70
CA ASP A 157 7.34 -12.30 3.51
C ASP A 157 8.61 -11.52 3.88
N ASN A 158 9.10 -10.67 2.98
CA ASN A 158 10.24 -9.81 3.25
C ASN A 158 9.92 -8.78 4.34
N LEU A 159 8.72 -8.19 4.32
CA LEU A 159 8.26 -7.29 5.38
C LEU A 159 8.08 -8.03 6.72
N LEU A 160 7.51 -9.23 6.71
CA LEU A 160 7.36 -10.07 7.92
C LEU A 160 8.73 -10.41 8.54
N LYS A 161 9.72 -10.81 7.73
CA LYS A 161 11.10 -11.08 8.19
C LYS A 161 11.77 -9.87 8.81
N LYS A 162 11.38 -8.66 8.40
CA LYS A 162 11.84 -7.39 8.98
C LYS A 162 11.09 -6.98 10.25
N GLY A 163 10.12 -7.78 10.70
CA GLY A 163 9.37 -7.55 11.93
C GLY A 163 8.11 -6.70 11.76
N TYR A 164 7.73 -6.36 10.53
CA TYR A 164 6.48 -5.65 10.28
C TYR A 164 5.28 -6.60 10.35
N LYS A 165 4.11 -6.07 10.72
CA LYS A 165 2.83 -6.77 10.57
C LYS A 165 2.29 -6.55 9.15
N VAL A 166 1.77 -7.61 8.54
CA VAL A 166 1.25 -7.57 7.17
C VAL A 166 -0.07 -8.34 7.11
N GLU A 167 -1.06 -7.77 6.43
CA GLU A 167 -2.35 -8.38 6.13
C GLU A 167 -2.64 -8.25 4.63
N ASN A 168 -3.00 -9.36 3.99
CA ASN A 168 -3.38 -9.39 2.59
C ASN A 168 -4.86 -9.78 2.45
N LEU A 169 -5.57 -9.18 1.51
CA LEU A 169 -6.96 -9.57 1.20
C LEU A 169 -7.00 -10.71 0.19
N ILE A 170 -6.18 -10.62 -0.86
CA ILE A 170 -6.23 -11.51 -2.02
C ILE A 170 -4.83 -12.04 -2.35
N GLU A 171 -4.72 -13.35 -2.54
CA GLU A 171 -3.47 -14.02 -2.94
C GLU A 171 -3.49 -14.40 -4.43
N PHE A 172 -2.48 -13.97 -5.20
CA PHE A 172 -2.31 -14.31 -6.62
C PHE A 172 -0.90 -14.86 -6.91
N PRO A 173 -0.75 -15.88 -7.76
CA PRO A 173 0.55 -16.27 -8.30
C PRO A 173 1.04 -15.24 -9.34
N GLY A 174 2.29 -15.35 -9.74
CA GLY A 174 2.88 -14.60 -10.85
C GLY A 174 4.01 -13.65 -10.43
N HIS A 175 4.81 -13.29 -11.43
CA HIS A 175 5.96 -12.40 -11.36
C HIS A 175 5.77 -11.18 -12.26
#